data_AF-A0A846T509-F1
#
_entry.id   AF-A0A846T509-F1
#
_cell.length_a   1.000
_cell.length_b   1.000
_cell.length_c   1.000
_cell.angle_alpha   90.00
_cell.angle_beta   90.00
_cell.angle_gamma   90.00
#
_symmetry.space_group_name_H-M   'P 1'
#
loop_
_entity.id
_entity.type
_entity.pdbx_description
1 polymer ?
#
loop_
_entity_poly.entity_id
_entity_poly.type
_entity_poly.pdbx_seq_one_letter_code
_entity_poly.pdbx_strand_id
1 'polypeptide(L)'
;MKKLIVAMMLLVSLLFFEAPAEAAGGDMIIINKSNNQLAYYKNAKLVKTFKVGTGRKASYTPEGTFKVVNKIKNRPYYSGKIPGGDPRNPLGDRWLGLNARGTWGTTYAIHGNNNPKSIGGYVSAGCIRMFDNEVEWLYDQVKVNTPVVITSSKKSFNAIASANGYKVTGQASVPVTAVPTSSTVLKKGMRGAEVKQLQQALTNKGYSTKGIDGVFGPATEAAVKKFQKAKNLKVDGIAGPATKKALGMK
;
A
#
# COMPACT_ATOMS: atom_id res chain seq x y z
N MET A 1 11.44 20.03 68.58
CA MET A 1 10.52 19.44 67.57
C MET A 1 9.89 20.56 66.77
N LYS A 2 9.85 20.42 65.43
CA LYS A 2 9.36 21.38 64.42
C LYS A 2 10.39 22.44 63.99
N LYS A 3 10.66 22.46 62.67
CA LYS A 3 11.49 23.38 61.85
C LYS A 3 12.75 22.74 61.26
N LEU A 4 12.59 21.66 60.49
CA LEU A 4 13.68 21.08 59.68
C LEU A 4 13.15 20.24 58.51
N ILE A 5 12.04 20.64 57.88
CA ILE A 5 11.50 19.95 56.69
C ILE A 5 10.78 20.97 55.79
N VAL A 6 11.51 21.88 55.13
CA VAL A 6 10.95 22.66 53.98
C VAL A 6 11.98 22.90 52.86
N ALA A 7 13.26 22.55 53.04
CA ALA A 7 14.30 22.87 52.05
C ALA A 7 14.69 21.72 51.10
N MET A 8 13.89 20.64 51.01
CA MET A 8 14.19 19.49 50.13
C MET A 8 12.95 18.95 49.40
N MET A 9 12.04 19.85 49.00
CA MET A 9 10.88 19.50 48.17
C MET A 9 10.55 20.59 47.12
N LEU A 10 11.53 21.45 46.80
CA LEU A 10 11.36 22.55 45.85
C LEU A 10 12.57 22.71 44.90
N LEU A 11 13.39 21.65 44.78
CA LEU A 11 14.54 21.61 43.87
C LEU A 11 14.57 20.36 42.98
N VAL A 12 13.41 19.75 42.73
CA VAL A 12 13.24 18.66 41.74
C VAL A 12 11.95 18.87 40.96
N SER A 13 11.68 20.12 40.60
CA SER A 13 10.56 20.48 39.73
C SER A 13 11.03 21.62 38.84
N LEU A 14 11.11 21.37 37.53
CA LEU A 14 11.34 22.33 36.43
C LEU A 14 12.62 22.16 35.58
N LEU A 15 13.21 20.96 35.52
CA LEU A 15 14.06 20.60 34.37
C LEU A 15 13.77 19.18 33.85
N PHE A 16 12.48 18.87 33.66
CA PHE A 16 12.08 17.96 32.61
C PHE A 16 11.42 18.80 31.51
N PHE A 17 12.21 19.64 30.85
CA PHE A 17 11.93 19.88 29.45
C PHE A 17 12.12 18.52 28.79
N GLU A 18 11.04 17.75 28.67
CA GLU A 18 10.99 16.72 27.64
C GLU A 18 11.27 17.47 26.34
N ALA A 19 12.52 17.35 25.85
CA ALA A 19 12.81 17.70 24.48
C ALA A 19 11.73 17.00 23.65
N PRO A 20 10.99 17.72 22.77
CA PRO A 20 10.00 17.08 21.94
C PRO A 20 10.72 15.92 21.27
N ALA A 21 10.29 14.69 21.58
CA ALA A 21 10.95 13.48 21.13
C ALA A 21 11.32 13.69 19.67
N GLU A 22 12.63 13.77 19.42
CA GLU A 22 13.18 14.07 18.12
C GLU A 22 12.42 13.17 17.16
N ALA A 23 11.56 13.74 16.31
CA ALA A 23 10.76 12.96 15.37
C ALA A 23 11.74 12.41 14.34
N ALA A 24 12.49 11.39 14.75
CA ALA A 24 13.32 10.56 13.91
C ALA A 24 12.39 10.10 12.81
N GLY A 25 12.71 10.46 11.57
CA GLY A 25 11.87 10.24 10.41
C GLY A 25 11.40 8.80 10.36
N GLY A 26 10.22 8.52 10.89
CA GLY A 26 9.69 7.17 11.00
C GLY A 26 9.02 6.75 9.70
N ASP A 27 8.89 5.45 9.51
CA ASP A 27 8.04 4.92 8.45
C ASP A 27 6.60 5.34 8.70
N MET A 28 5.88 5.76 7.67
CA MET A 28 4.45 6.09 7.77
C MET A 28 3.71 5.87 6.46
N ILE A 29 2.40 5.90 6.56
CA ILE A 29 1.48 5.86 5.44
C ILE A 29 0.62 7.12 5.46
N ILE A 30 0.40 7.70 4.28
CA ILE A 30 -0.60 8.74 4.08
C ILE A 30 -1.57 8.27 3.00
N ILE A 31 -2.87 8.27 3.31
CA ILE A 31 -3.94 8.01 2.36
C ILE A 31 -4.67 9.32 2.10
N ASN A 32 -4.71 9.74 0.85
CA ASN A 32 -5.50 10.87 0.41
C ASN A 32 -6.72 10.37 -0.37
N LYS A 33 -7.90 10.56 0.22
CA LYS A 33 -9.17 10.12 -0.35
C LYS A 33 -9.55 10.97 -1.56
N SER A 34 -9.16 12.25 -1.62
CA SER A 34 -9.55 13.17 -2.70
C SER A 34 -9.07 12.71 -4.09
N ASN A 35 -7.94 12.01 -4.13
CA ASN A 35 -7.33 11.49 -5.35
C ASN A 35 -7.16 9.95 -5.33
N ASN A 36 -7.69 9.28 -4.30
CA ASN A 36 -7.62 7.83 -4.14
C ASN A 36 -6.18 7.29 -4.25
N GLN A 37 -5.26 7.91 -3.50
CA GLN A 37 -3.86 7.50 -3.45
C GLN A 37 -3.38 7.21 -2.02
N LEU A 38 -2.41 6.29 -1.93
CA LEU A 38 -1.66 5.97 -0.73
C LEU A 38 -0.18 6.26 -0.99
N ALA A 39 0.49 6.96 -0.09
CA ALA A 39 1.93 7.18 -0.06
C ALA A 39 2.55 6.43 1.11
N TYR A 40 3.63 5.71 0.86
CA TYR A 40 4.47 5.10 1.89
C TYR A 40 5.79 5.85 1.98
N TYR A 41 6.13 6.24 3.21
CA TYR A 41 7.41 6.84 3.57
C TYR A 41 8.23 5.85 4.37
N LYS A 42 9.54 5.88 4.14
CA LYS A 42 10.54 5.16 4.91
C LYS A 42 11.65 6.13 5.27
N ASN A 43 12.03 6.20 6.54
CA ASN A 43 13.07 7.11 6.99
C ASN A 43 12.84 8.58 6.54
N ALA A 44 11.64 9.13 6.76
CA ALA A 44 11.22 10.47 6.30
C ALA A 44 11.21 10.70 4.77
N LYS A 45 11.54 9.71 3.94
CA LYS A 45 11.55 9.85 2.48
C LYS A 45 10.33 9.18 1.86
N LEU A 46 9.67 9.87 0.92
CA LEU A 46 8.62 9.28 0.10
C LEU A 46 9.24 8.17 -0.77
N VAL A 47 8.84 6.91 -0.52
CA VAL A 47 9.38 5.75 -1.24
C VAL A 47 8.51 5.39 -2.43
N LYS A 48 7.19 5.33 -2.23
CA LYS A 48 6.27 4.87 -3.27
C LYS A 48 4.86 5.39 -3.04
N THR A 49 4.16 5.65 -4.14
CA THR A 49 2.73 5.97 -4.17
C THR A 49 1.95 4.88 -4.90
N PHE A 50 0.71 4.66 -4.50
CA PHE A 50 -0.20 3.64 -5.01
C PHE A 50 -1.56 4.24 -5.30
N LYS A 51 -2.25 3.72 -6.32
CA LYS A 51 -3.70 3.94 -6.45
C LYS A 51 -4.41 3.03 -5.46
N VAL A 52 -5.46 3.52 -4.83
CA VAL A 52 -6.24 2.74 -3.86
C VAL A 52 -7.74 2.92 -4.08
N GLY A 53 -8.55 1.95 -3.68
CA GLY A 53 -9.99 2.11 -3.58
C GLY A 53 -10.38 2.56 -2.18
N THR A 54 -11.18 3.61 -2.03
CA THR A 54 -11.67 4.09 -0.73
C THR A 54 -13.18 3.98 -0.61
N GLY A 55 -13.75 4.44 0.50
CA GLY A 55 -15.17 4.32 0.81
C GLY A 55 -16.07 5.03 -0.19
N ARG A 56 -17.20 4.38 -0.54
CA ARG A 56 -18.22 4.93 -1.46
C ARG A 56 -18.85 6.24 -0.99
N LYS A 57 -18.83 6.49 0.32
CA LYS A 57 -19.24 7.75 0.94
C LYS A 57 -18.07 8.35 1.69
N ALA A 58 -18.01 9.68 1.76
CA ALA A 58 -16.95 10.40 2.46
C ALA A 58 -16.76 9.92 3.92
N SER A 59 -17.83 9.56 4.61
CA SER A 59 -17.80 9.10 6.00
C SER A 59 -17.38 7.63 6.20
N TYR A 60 -17.27 6.83 5.13
CA TYR A 60 -17.03 5.39 5.25
C TYR A 60 -15.57 5.08 5.54
N THR A 61 -14.64 5.70 4.80
CA THR A 61 -13.22 5.64 5.14
C THR A 61 -12.92 6.77 6.13
N PRO A 62 -12.63 6.46 7.40
CA PRO A 62 -12.48 7.46 8.46
C PRO A 62 -11.24 8.31 8.21
N GLU A 63 -11.36 9.62 8.41
CA GLU A 63 -10.22 10.53 8.42
C GLU A 63 -9.65 10.66 9.83
N GLY A 64 -8.36 10.98 9.90
CA GLY A 64 -7.62 11.10 11.16
C GLY A 64 -6.27 10.38 11.10
N THR A 65 -5.63 10.31 12.26
CA THR A 65 -4.36 9.62 12.45
C THR A 65 -4.60 8.32 13.21
N PHE A 66 -4.14 7.23 12.61
CA PHE A 66 -4.29 5.87 13.12
C PHE A 66 -2.94 5.16 13.15
N LYS A 67 -2.95 3.91 13.62
CA LYS A 67 -1.79 3.01 13.56
C LYS A 67 -2.22 1.67 12.97
N VAL A 68 -1.28 1.02 12.28
CA VAL A 68 -1.39 -0.40 11.97
C VAL A 68 -1.25 -1.18 13.28
N VAL A 69 -2.26 -1.96 13.65
CA VAL A 69 -2.29 -2.69 14.93
C VAL A 69 -2.21 -4.20 14.76
N ASN A 70 -2.51 -4.71 13.58
CA ASN A 70 -2.29 -6.12 13.25
C ASN A 70 -1.96 -6.29 11.77
N LYS A 71 -1.39 -7.46 11.45
CA LYS A 71 -1.02 -7.84 10.09
C LYS A 71 -1.40 -9.30 9.87
N ILE A 72 -2.22 -9.60 8.87
CA ILE A 72 -2.71 -10.96 8.62
C ILE A 72 -2.46 -11.31 7.15
N LYS A 73 -1.88 -12.49 6.89
CA LYS A 73 -1.83 -13.08 5.55
C LYS A 73 -3.08 -13.93 5.34
N ASN A 74 -3.69 -13.85 4.17
CA ASN A 74 -4.85 -14.67 3.79
C ASN A 74 -5.99 -14.61 4.83
N ARG A 75 -6.43 -13.41 5.22
CA ARG A 75 -7.54 -13.27 6.17
C ARG A 75 -8.84 -13.83 5.59
N PRO A 76 -9.55 -14.75 6.28
CA PRO A 76 -10.87 -15.18 5.84
C PRO A 76 -11.87 -14.01 5.73
N TYR A 77 -12.78 -14.10 4.76
CA TYR A 77 -13.89 -13.15 4.63
C TYR A 77 -15.15 -13.77 5.24
N TYR A 78 -15.30 -13.57 6.55
CA TYR A 78 -16.35 -14.20 7.37
C TYR A 78 -17.77 -13.91 6.88
N SER A 79 -18.08 -12.65 6.52
CA SER A 79 -19.42 -12.27 6.06
C SER A 79 -19.85 -13.00 4.78
N GLY A 80 -18.89 -13.33 3.90
CA GLY A 80 -19.14 -14.13 2.69
C GLY A 80 -18.82 -15.61 2.86
N LYS A 81 -18.42 -16.07 4.05
CA LYS A 81 -17.94 -17.43 4.33
C LYS A 81 -16.85 -17.90 3.34
N ILE A 82 -15.96 -16.99 2.93
CA ILE A 82 -14.89 -17.30 1.99
C ILE A 82 -13.59 -17.58 2.77
N PRO A 83 -12.94 -18.74 2.55
CA PRO A 83 -11.66 -19.05 3.16
C PRO A 83 -10.56 -18.03 2.85
N GLY A 84 -9.54 -18.00 3.70
CA GLY A 84 -8.31 -17.26 3.45
C GLY A 84 -7.56 -17.80 2.24
N GLY A 85 -7.05 -16.93 1.38
CA GLY A 85 -6.26 -17.33 0.20
C GLY A 85 -7.08 -17.84 -0.99
N ASP A 86 -8.41 -17.93 -0.87
CA ASP A 86 -9.31 -18.17 -2.00
C ASP A 86 -9.26 -16.97 -2.96
N PRO A 87 -9.05 -17.16 -4.29
CA PRO A 87 -9.02 -16.07 -5.27
C PRO A 87 -10.29 -15.20 -5.31
N ARG A 88 -11.42 -15.71 -4.81
CA ARG A 88 -12.68 -14.97 -4.70
C ARG A 88 -12.77 -14.10 -3.46
N ASN A 89 -11.81 -14.18 -2.53
CA ASN A 89 -11.85 -13.41 -1.30
C ASN A 89 -11.64 -11.91 -1.59
N PRO A 90 -12.64 -11.04 -1.30
CA PRO A 90 -12.56 -9.62 -1.62
C PRO A 90 -11.53 -8.85 -0.79
N LEU A 91 -10.95 -9.49 0.23
CA LEU A 91 -9.90 -8.93 1.06
C LEU A 91 -8.49 -9.10 0.44
N GLY A 92 -8.37 -9.92 -0.60
CA GLY A 92 -7.07 -10.32 -1.14
C GLY A 92 -6.24 -11.14 -0.16
N ASP A 93 -4.92 -11.08 -0.30
CA ASP A 93 -3.99 -11.97 0.41
C ASP A 93 -3.19 -11.30 1.55
N ARG A 94 -3.30 -9.98 1.71
CA ARG A 94 -2.70 -9.21 2.80
C ARG A 94 -3.71 -8.28 3.46
N TRP A 95 -3.59 -8.17 4.78
CA TRP A 95 -4.39 -7.30 5.63
C TRP A 95 -3.49 -6.54 6.60
N LEU A 96 -3.58 -5.22 6.58
CA LEU A 96 -2.94 -4.29 7.51
C LEU A 96 -4.06 -3.59 8.30
N GLY A 97 -4.40 -4.14 9.47
CA GLY A 97 -5.52 -3.68 10.27
C GLY A 97 -5.23 -2.33 10.93
N LEU A 98 -6.16 -1.38 10.80
CA LEU A 98 -6.08 -0.05 11.36
C LEU A 98 -6.93 0.05 12.63
N ASN A 99 -6.40 0.65 13.69
CA ASN A 99 -7.21 1.02 14.85
C ASN A 99 -8.01 2.30 14.58
N ALA A 100 -8.91 2.24 13.60
CA ALA A 100 -9.89 3.29 13.40
C ALA A 100 -11.18 2.94 14.16
N ARG A 101 -11.80 3.96 14.78
CA ARG A 101 -13.07 3.85 15.52
C ARG A 101 -13.08 2.73 16.60
N GLY A 102 -11.94 2.50 17.25
CA GLY A 102 -11.84 1.49 18.33
C GLY A 102 -11.96 0.03 17.85
N THR A 103 -11.81 -0.23 16.55
CA THR A 103 -12.01 -1.58 15.98
C THR A 103 -10.77 -2.47 16.05
N TRP A 104 -9.65 -1.99 16.59
CA TRP A 104 -8.42 -2.76 16.80
C TRP A 104 -7.94 -3.55 15.57
N GLY A 105 -8.14 -2.98 14.38
CA GLY A 105 -7.70 -3.58 13.12
C GLY A 105 -8.56 -4.76 12.63
N THR A 106 -9.76 -4.95 13.17
CA THR A 106 -10.68 -6.03 12.75
C THR A 106 -11.67 -5.59 11.67
N THR A 107 -11.97 -4.28 11.59
CA THR A 107 -12.98 -3.71 10.68
C THR A 107 -12.36 -2.86 9.58
N TYR A 108 -11.45 -1.95 9.92
CA TYR A 108 -10.79 -1.06 8.97
C TYR A 108 -9.39 -1.56 8.67
N ALA A 109 -9.03 -1.62 7.39
CA ALA A 109 -7.71 -2.07 6.97
C ALA A 109 -7.29 -1.49 5.63
N ILE A 110 -5.97 -1.49 5.41
CA ILE A 110 -5.38 -1.50 4.06
C ILE A 110 -5.22 -2.97 3.67
N HIS A 111 -5.83 -3.39 2.57
CA HIS A 111 -5.84 -4.79 2.18
C HIS A 111 -5.81 -4.99 0.66
N GLY A 112 -5.60 -6.23 0.23
CA GLY A 112 -5.62 -6.63 -1.19
C GLY A 112 -7.02 -6.59 -1.79
N ASN A 113 -7.23 -7.22 -2.94
CA ASN A 113 -8.49 -7.10 -3.67
C ASN A 113 -8.62 -8.12 -4.80
N ASN A 114 -9.73 -8.85 -4.83
CA ASN A 114 -10.07 -9.77 -5.92
C ASN A 114 -10.63 -9.08 -7.17
N ASN A 115 -10.97 -7.78 -7.11
CA ASN A 115 -11.50 -7.02 -8.23
C ASN A 115 -10.63 -5.78 -8.55
N PRO A 116 -9.50 -5.97 -9.25
CA PRO A 116 -8.54 -4.90 -9.56
C PRO A 116 -9.15 -3.65 -10.22
N LYS A 117 -10.24 -3.79 -10.99
CA LYS A 117 -10.93 -2.67 -11.64
C LYS A 117 -11.53 -1.66 -10.65
N SER A 118 -11.70 -2.06 -9.39
CA SER A 118 -12.24 -1.21 -8.34
C SER A 118 -11.19 -0.27 -7.71
N ILE A 119 -9.91 -0.46 -8.01
CA ILE A 119 -8.82 0.38 -7.49
C ILE A 119 -8.82 1.75 -8.19
N GLY A 120 -8.67 2.83 -7.42
CA GLY A 120 -8.76 4.21 -7.87
C GLY A 120 -10.15 4.83 -7.75
N GLY A 121 -11.17 4.04 -7.37
CA GLY A 121 -12.55 4.50 -7.19
C GLY A 121 -13.02 4.56 -5.74
N TYR A 122 -14.20 5.15 -5.54
CA TYR A 122 -14.93 5.17 -4.27
C TYR A 122 -15.88 3.97 -4.19
N VAL A 123 -15.38 2.82 -3.72
CA VAL A 123 -16.00 1.50 -3.91
C VAL A 123 -16.21 0.70 -2.63
N SER A 124 -15.46 0.99 -1.57
CA SER A 124 -15.39 0.14 -0.38
C SER A 124 -16.45 0.51 0.67
N ALA A 125 -16.68 -0.36 1.66
CA ALA A 125 -17.48 -0.03 2.84
C ALA A 125 -16.70 0.77 3.90
N GLY A 126 -15.45 1.15 3.63
CA GLY A 126 -14.61 1.94 4.53
C GLY A 126 -13.14 1.56 4.53
N CYS A 127 -12.79 0.35 4.09
CA CYS A 127 -11.41 -0.09 3.94
C CYS A 127 -10.69 0.59 2.76
N ILE A 128 -9.36 0.45 2.74
CA ILE A 128 -8.49 0.88 1.67
C ILE A 128 -8.09 -0.35 0.87
N ARG A 129 -8.60 -0.45 -0.36
CA ARG A 129 -8.29 -1.55 -1.28
C ARG A 129 -7.05 -1.22 -2.09
N MET A 130 -6.16 -2.19 -2.25
CA MET A 130 -4.97 -2.13 -3.08
C MET A 130 -4.96 -3.28 -4.08
N PHE A 131 -4.12 -3.20 -5.12
CA PHE A 131 -3.80 -4.39 -5.90
C PHE A 131 -3.00 -5.39 -5.03
N ASP A 132 -3.24 -6.70 -5.21
CA ASP A 132 -2.61 -7.74 -4.39
C ASP A 132 -1.07 -7.64 -4.40
N ASN A 133 -0.45 -7.54 -5.58
CA ASN A 133 1.00 -7.35 -5.73
C ASN A 133 1.56 -6.12 -5.01
N GLU A 134 0.79 -5.03 -4.94
CA GLU A 134 1.22 -3.80 -4.29
C GLU A 134 1.09 -3.88 -2.76
N VAL A 135 0.00 -4.48 -2.26
CA VAL A 135 -0.18 -4.68 -0.83
C VAL A 135 0.77 -5.75 -0.28
N GLU A 136 1.13 -6.76 -1.07
CA GLU A 136 2.20 -7.71 -0.75
C GLU A 136 3.51 -6.97 -0.45
N TRP A 137 3.92 -6.08 -1.35
CA TRP A 137 5.11 -5.25 -1.14
C TRP A 137 4.97 -4.34 0.08
N LEU A 138 3.84 -3.64 0.23
CA LEU A 138 3.61 -2.73 1.35
C LEU A 138 3.63 -3.49 2.68
N TYR A 139 3.03 -4.68 2.71
CA TYR A 139 2.99 -5.54 3.89
C TYR A 139 4.40 -5.91 4.35
N ASP A 140 5.34 -6.16 3.43
CA ASP A 140 6.71 -6.50 3.81
C ASP A 140 7.50 -5.29 4.34
N GLN A 141 7.11 -4.06 3.98
CA GLN A 141 7.75 -2.84 4.48
C GLN A 141 7.17 -2.36 5.82
N VAL A 142 5.86 -2.48 6.01
CA VAL A 142 5.13 -1.86 7.13
C VAL A 142 5.25 -2.68 8.40
N LYS A 143 5.54 -2.03 9.52
CA LYS A 143 5.58 -2.67 10.84
C LYS A 143 4.28 -2.41 11.60
N VAL A 144 3.97 -3.26 12.58
CA VAL A 144 2.94 -2.91 13.57
C VAL A 144 3.39 -1.62 14.27
N ASN A 145 2.43 -0.77 14.62
CA ASN A 145 2.57 0.60 15.11
C ASN A 145 3.00 1.66 14.07
N THR A 146 3.21 1.29 12.79
CA THR A 146 3.41 2.29 11.73
C THR A 146 2.21 3.26 11.69
N PRO A 147 2.46 4.58 11.79
CA PRO A 147 1.41 5.60 11.70
C PRO A 147 0.75 5.63 10.31
N VAL A 148 -0.55 5.91 10.30
CA VAL A 148 -1.36 6.03 9.10
C VAL A 148 -2.21 7.28 9.19
N VAL A 149 -1.95 8.26 8.33
CA VAL A 149 -2.78 9.46 8.19
C VAL A 149 -3.78 9.23 7.08
N ILE A 150 -5.06 9.45 7.34
CA ILE A 150 -6.12 9.42 6.32
C ILE A 150 -6.77 10.80 6.25
N THR A 151 -6.80 11.40 5.06
CA THR A 151 -7.30 12.76 4.86
C THR A 151 -7.98 12.91 3.49
N SER A 152 -8.70 14.01 3.30
CA SER A 152 -9.09 14.53 1.99
C SER A 152 -8.43 15.89 1.80
N SER A 153 -7.44 15.99 0.92
CA SER A 153 -6.68 17.25 0.74
C SER A 153 -6.29 17.51 -0.70
N LYS A 154 -6.11 18.79 -1.06
CA LYS A 154 -5.47 19.22 -2.32
C LYS A 154 -3.94 19.35 -2.20
N LYS A 155 -3.38 19.20 -0.99
CA LYS A 155 -1.95 19.32 -0.72
C LYS A 155 -1.18 18.11 -1.28
N SER A 156 0.10 18.31 -1.58
CA SER A 156 1.03 17.21 -1.88
C SER A 156 1.23 16.32 -0.64
N PHE A 157 1.68 15.07 -0.85
CA PHE A 157 1.94 14.17 0.28
C PHE A 157 2.96 14.71 1.27
N ASN A 158 4.02 15.39 0.80
CA ASN A 158 5.02 16.00 1.69
C ASN A 158 4.40 17.13 2.55
N ALA A 159 3.51 17.92 1.95
CA ALA A 159 2.80 18.98 2.67
C ALA A 159 1.77 18.41 3.66
N ILE A 160 1.12 17.28 3.35
CA ILE A 160 0.25 16.56 4.30
C ILE A 160 1.08 15.99 5.46
N ALA A 161 2.23 15.36 5.17
CA ALA A 161 3.13 14.82 6.18
C ALA A 161 3.58 15.91 7.15
N SER A 162 4.07 17.03 6.61
CA SER A 162 4.53 18.18 7.39
C SER A 162 3.41 18.78 8.24
N ALA A 163 2.20 18.90 7.68
CA ALA A 163 1.03 19.38 8.41
C ALA A 163 0.57 18.44 9.54
N ASN A 164 1.02 17.18 9.54
CA ASN A 164 0.77 16.21 10.61
C ASN A 164 1.99 16.02 11.53
N GLY A 165 2.95 16.96 11.51
CA GLY A 165 4.11 16.97 12.42
C GLY A 165 5.25 16.04 12.00
N TYR A 166 5.22 15.49 10.79
CA TYR A 166 6.25 14.58 10.31
C TYR A 166 7.35 15.31 9.53
N LYS A 167 8.61 15.07 9.91
CA LYS A 167 9.78 15.50 9.12
C LYS A 167 9.80 14.71 7.80
N VAL A 168 9.99 15.40 6.68
CA VAL A 168 10.17 14.78 5.35
C VAL A 168 11.47 15.24 4.70
N THR A 169 12.21 14.30 4.13
CA THR A 169 13.51 14.56 3.47
C THR A 169 13.42 14.25 1.99
N GLY A 170 13.82 15.20 1.15
CA GLY A 170 13.71 15.14 -0.31
C GLY A 170 12.78 16.24 -0.86
N GLN A 171 13.06 16.72 -2.08
CA GLN A 171 12.37 17.89 -2.64
C GLN A 171 10.84 17.75 -2.69
N ALA A 172 10.16 18.87 -2.38
CA ALA A 172 8.73 19.08 -2.45
C ALA A 172 8.15 19.12 -3.88
N SER A 173 8.86 18.56 -4.86
CA SER A 173 8.57 18.65 -6.29
C SER A 173 8.61 17.27 -6.96
N VAL A 174 7.71 16.38 -6.56
CA VAL A 174 7.01 15.62 -7.59
C VAL A 174 5.72 16.41 -7.84
N PRO A 175 5.64 17.19 -8.93
CA PRO A 175 4.36 17.73 -9.36
C PRO A 175 3.36 16.58 -9.47
N VAL A 176 2.10 16.86 -9.16
CA VAL A 176 0.97 15.93 -9.16
C VAL A 176 0.62 15.41 -10.58
N THR A 177 1.57 15.50 -11.51
CA THR A 177 1.50 15.21 -12.94
C THR A 177 2.62 14.25 -13.39
N ALA A 178 2.97 13.27 -12.56
CA ALA A 178 3.49 11.99 -13.03
C ALA A 178 3.34 10.99 -11.90
N VAL A 179 2.24 10.24 -11.92
CA VAL A 179 2.18 8.95 -11.26
C VAL A 179 3.41 8.17 -11.74
N PRO A 180 4.33 7.69 -10.89
CA PRO A 180 5.17 6.60 -11.29
C PRO A 180 4.22 5.43 -11.52
N THR A 181 3.89 5.19 -12.79
CA THR A 181 3.07 4.07 -13.23
C THR A 181 3.59 2.84 -12.51
N SER A 182 2.71 2.20 -11.75
CA SER A 182 3.12 1.14 -10.84
C SER A 182 3.94 0.07 -11.57
N SER A 183 5.16 -0.13 -11.10
CA SER A 183 6.09 -1.23 -11.37
C SER A 183 6.23 -1.68 -12.84
N THR A 184 7.33 -1.25 -13.45
CA THR A 184 7.73 -1.55 -14.83
C THR A 184 7.92 -3.05 -15.13
N VAL A 185 7.76 -3.94 -14.15
CA VAL A 185 8.20 -5.33 -14.22
C VAL A 185 7.16 -6.30 -13.65
N LEU A 186 6.74 -7.29 -14.44
CA LEU A 186 5.95 -8.44 -13.99
C LEU A 186 6.82 -9.70 -14.01
N LYS A 187 6.76 -10.52 -12.96
CA LYS A 187 7.58 -11.74 -12.84
C LYS A 187 6.85 -12.84 -12.07
N LYS A 188 7.43 -14.04 -12.07
CA LYS A 188 6.91 -15.21 -11.35
C LYS A 188 6.57 -14.87 -9.89
N GLY A 189 5.42 -15.36 -9.44
CA GLY A 189 4.89 -15.12 -8.09
C GLY A 189 3.98 -13.90 -8.01
N MET A 190 4.05 -12.96 -8.95
CA MET A 190 3.14 -11.81 -8.97
C MET A 190 1.73 -12.24 -9.33
N ARG A 191 0.74 -11.52 -8.79
CA ARG A 191 -0.68 -11.72 -9.08
C ARG A 191 -1.36 -10.37 -9.35
N GLY A 192 -2.52 -10.39 -10.00
CA GLY A 192 -3.36 -9.21 -10.18
C GLY A 192 -3.73 -8.90 -11.63
N ALA A 193 -4.31 -7.72 -11.86
CA ALA A 193 -4.81 -7.35 -13.18
C ALA A 193 -3.71 -7.16 -14.21
N GLU A 194 -2.55 -6.66 -13.80
CA GLU A 194 -1.40 -6.47 -14.69
C GLU A 194 -0.91 -7.82 -15.20
N VAL A 195 -0.97 -8.86 -14.37
CA VAL A 195 -0.68 -10.24 -14.79
C VAL A 195 -1.79 -10.77 -15.70
N LYS A 196 -3.07 -10.50 -15.43
CA LYS A 196 -4.16 -10.85 -16.38
C LYS A 196 -3.98 -10.17 -17.73
N GLN A 197 -3.60 -8.89 -17.74
CA GLN A 197 -3.33 -8.14 -18.97
C GLN A 197 -2.13 -8.73 -19.71
N LEU A 198 -1.07 -9.12 -18.99
CA LEU A 198 0.08 -9.82 -19.57
C LEU A 198 -0.35 -11.15 -20.19
N GLN A 199 -1.09 -11.97 -19.46
CA GLN A 199 -1.58 -13.27 -19.93
C GLN A 199 -2.49 -13.13 -21.15
N GLN A 200 -3.38 -12.13 -21.16
CA GLN A 200 -4.22 -11.79 -22.30
C GLN A 200 -3.38 -11.35 -23.49
N ALA A 201 -2.42 -10.44 -23.30
CA ALA A 201 -1.56 -9.94 -24.37
C ALA A 201 -0.70 -11.06 -24.97
N LEU A 202 -0.12 -11.92 -24.14
CA LEU A 202 0.63 -13.11 -24.57
C LEU A 202 -0.26 -14.06 -25.37
N THR A 203 -1.43 -14.42 -24.84
CA THR A 203 -2.36 -15.35 -25.49
C THR A 203 -2.86 -14.79 -26.83
N ASN A 204 -3.19 -13.49 -26.90
CA ASN A 204 -3.58 -12.82 -28.14
C ASN A 204 -2.46 -12.81 -29.21
N LYS A 205 -1.20 -12.92 -28.79
CA LYS A 205 -0.03 -13.02 -29.67
C LYS A 205 0.39 -14.47 -29.94
N GLY A 206 -0.38 -15.47 -29.50
CA GLY A 206 -0.13 -16.90 -29.72
C GLY A 206 0.71 -17.58 -28.64
N TYR A 207 1.03 -16.90 -27.53
CA TYR A 207 1.82 -17.46 -26.43
C TYR A 207 0.90 -17.87 -25.29
N SER A 208 0.41 -19.11 -25.33
CA SER A 208 -0.53 -19.63 -24.32
C SER A 208 0.08 -19.61 -22.91
N THR A 209 -0.66 -19.02 -21.96
CA THR A 209 -0.34 -19.02 -20.52
C THR A 209 -1.08 -20.11 -19.74
N LYS A 210 -1.74 -21.06 -20.44
CA LYS A 210 -2.63 -22.09 -19.86
C LYS A 210 -3.79 -21.52 -19.04
N GLY A 211 -4.26 -20.31 -19.38
CA GLY A 211 -5.35 -19.62 -18.72
C GLY A 211 -5.00 -18.17 -18.34
N ILE A 212 -6.04 -17.37 -18.06
CA ILE A 212 -5.93 -15.96 -17.66
C ILE A 212 -6.45 -15.82 -16.23
N ASP A 213 -5.74 -16.45 -15.30
CA ASP A 213 -6.09 -16.49 -13.88
C ASP A 213 -5.58 -15.27 -13.09
N GLY A 214 -4.68 -14.49 -13.69
CA GLY A 214 -4.02 -13.36 -13.04
C GLY A 214 -2.89 -13.78 -12.12
N VAL A 215 -2.38 -15.02 -12.24
CA VAL A 215 -1.27 -15.54 -11.46
C VAL A 215 -0.07 -15.76 -12.37
N PHE A 216 1.04 -15.12 -12.06
CA PHE A 216 2.28 -15.28 -12.80
C PHE A 216 2.96 -16.57 -12.34
N GLY A 217 2.38 -17.70 -12.73
CA GLY A 217 2.89 -19.03 -12.47
C GLY A 217 3.90 -19.51 -13.52
N PRO A 218 4.39 -20.76 -13.41
CA PRO A 218 5.33 -21.35 -14.36
C PRO A 218 4.87 -21.29 -15.82
N ALA A 219 3.56 -21.43 -16.08
CA ALA A 219 3.01 -21.34 -17.44
C ALA A 219 3.12 -19.93 -18.04
N THR A 220 2.87 -18.90 -17.23
CA THR A 220 3.01 -17.49 -17.66
C THR A 220 4.48 -17.15 -17.87
N GLU A 221 5.37 -17.61 -16.98
CA GLU A 221 6.83 -17.44 -17.13
C GLU A 221 7.34 -18.08 -18.43
N ALA A 222 6.91 -19.31 -18.73
CA ALA A 222 7.25 -19.99 -19.97
C ALA A 222 6.77 -19.23 -21.21
N ALA A 223 5.54 -18.69 -21.18
CA ALA A 223 5.00 -17.87 -22.27
C ALA A 223 5.79 -16.57 -22.46
N VAL A 224 6.18 -15.89 -21.38
CA VAL A 224 7.05 -14.69 -21.44
C VAL A 224 8.39 -15.03 -22.07
N LYS A 225 9.05 -16.10 -21.63
CA LYS A 225 10.35 -16.53 -22.22
C LYS A 225 10.23 -16.85 -23.70
N LYS A 226 9.16 -17.55 -24.11
CA LYS A 226 8.89 -17.83 -25.53
C LYS A 226 8.70 -16.56 -26.34
N PHE A 227 7.90 -15.61 -25.84
CA PHE A 227 7.68 -14.31 -26.48
C PHE A 227 8.97 -13.51 -26.60
N GLN A 228 9.75 -13.43 -25.52
CA GLN A 228 11.04 -12.73 -25.51
C GLN A 228 11.99 -13.29 -26.57
N LYS A 229 12.10 -14.63 -26.63
CA LYS A 229 12.93 -15.32 -27.64
C LYS A 229 12.47 -14.97 -29.05
N ALA A 230 11.17 -14.99 -29.33
CA ALA A 230 10.61 -14.68 -30.64
C ALA A 230 10.72 -13.20 -31.04
N LYS A 231 10.94 -12.30 -30.08
CA LYS A 231 11.09 -10.85 -30.30
C LYS A 231 12.53 -10.37 -30.15
N ASN A 232 13.51 -11.28 -30.10
CA ASN A 232 14.93 -10.96 -29.90
C ASN A 232 15.17 -10.07 -28.66
N LEU A 233 14.42 -10.32 -27.58
CA LEU A 233 14.59 -9.68 -26.29
C LEU A 233 15.40 -10.57 -25.34
N LYS A 234 15.91 -9.99 -24.26
CA LYS A 234 16.51 -10.76 -23.16
C LYS A 234 15.51 -11.78 -22.62
N VAL A 235 15.88 -13.07 -22.63
CA VAL A 235 15.01 -14.20 -22.22
C VAL A 235 15.16 -14.47 -20.73
N ASP A 236 14.69 -13.53 -19.91
CA ASP A 236 14.77 -13.63 -18.44
C ASP A 236 13.45 -14.07 -17.78
N GLY A 237 12.36 -14.24 -18.56
CA GLY A 237 11.04 -14.60 -18.03
C GLY A 237 10.36 -13.47 -17.26
N ILE A 238 10.89 -12.26 -17.40
CA ILE A 238 10.43 -11.06 -16.72
C ILE A 238 9.79 -10.12 -17.75
N ALA A 239 8.50 -9.80 -17.56
CA ALA A 239 7.80 -8.82 -18.37
C ALA A 239 8.14 -7.39 -17.89
N GLY A 240 9.36 -6.95 -18.20
CA GLY A 240 9.87 -5.59 -18.03
C GLY A 240 9.38 -4.61 -19.11
N PRO A 241 9.85 -3.34 -19.10
CA PRO A 241 9.39 -2.32 -20.06
C PRO A 241 9.55 -2.73 -21.53
N ALA A 242 10.66 -3.36 -21.90
CA ALA A 242 10.89 -3.82 -23.27
C ALA A 242 9.86 -4.90 -23.68
N THR A 243 9.63 -5.90 -22.82
CA THR A 243 8.65 -6.96 -23.04
C THR A 243 7.23 -6.38 -23.13
N LYS A 244 6.85 -5.48 -22.21
CA LYS A 244 5.54 -4.82 -22.20
C LYS A 244 5.31 -3.98 -23.46
N LYS A 245 6.31 -3.19 -23.88
CA LYS A 245 6.27 -2.41 -25.13
C LYS A 245 6.07 -3.32 -26.34
N ALA A 246 6.82 -4.42 -26.44
CA ALA A 246 6.69 -5.38 -27.53
C ALA A 246 5.33 -6.10 -27.55
N LEU A 247 4.68 -6.25 -26.40
CA LEU A 247 3.32 -6.79 -26.27
C LEU A 247 2.22 -5.76 -26.56
N GLY A 248 2.57 -4.47 -26.70
CA GLY A 248 1.60 -3.38 -26.83
C GLY A 248 0.88 -3.03 -25.52
N MET A 249 1.46 -3.40 -24.38
CA MET A 249 0.94 -3.06 -23.05
C MET A 249 1.37 -1.62 -22.71
N LYS A 250 0.42 -0.79 -22.28
CA LYS A 250 0.63 0.60 -21.87
C LYS A 250 0.87 0.70 -20.36
#